data_AF-A0A8I3WCK1-F1
#
_entry.id   AF-A0A8I3WCK1-F1
#
_cell.length_a   1.000
_cell.length_b   1.000
_cell.length_c   1.000
_cell.angle_alpha   90.00
_cell.angle_beta   90.00
_cell.angle_gamma   90.00
#
_symmetry.space_group_name_H-M   'P 1'
#
loop_
_entity.id
_entity.type
_entity.pdbx_description
1 polymer ?
#
loop_
_entity_poly.entity_id
_entity_poly.type
_entity_poly.pdbx_seq_one_letter_code
_entity_poly.pdbx_strand_id
1 'polypeptide(L)'
;MHLIFFLLENTRKLIFKANYENIYHWNQWPESEIETDKNGFLQYDVLEALNMEKMMSAISSWKENARCSVVSTDWESAEEIAILIIEGFLLFNYKPLDTMWNRSYFLTVPYEECKRRRSTRVYEPPDSPGYFDGHVWPMYLKHRQEMQDITWEVVYLDGTKSKEDLFLQVYEDLIQQLAKQKWSPSLSGQQRGRPKGGRKTAV
;
A
#
# COMPACT_ATOMS: atom_id res chain seq x y z
N MET A 1 -10.58 -9.07 6.49
CA MET A 1 -10.76 -7.65 6.93
C MET A 1 -10.59 -6.69 5.74
N HIS A 2 -11.62 -6.50 4.91
CA HIS A 2 -11.58 -5.64 3.71
C HIS A 2 -12.07 -4.21 4.03
N LEU A 3 -11.37 -3.55 4.96
CA LEU A 3 -11.78 -2.29 5.56
C LEU A 3 -11.51 -1.04 4.69
N ILE A 4 -10.97 -1.21 3.48
CA ILE A 4 -10.49 -0.10 2.64
C ILE A 4 -11.46 0.24 1.48
N PHE A 5 -12.42 -0.63 1.15
CA PHE A 5 -13.41 -0.36 0.10
C PHE A 5 -14.22 0.93 0.29
N PHE A 6 -14.25 1.48 1.51
CA PHE A 6 -15.05 2.67 1.82
C PHE A 6 -14.35 4.01 1.62
N LEU A 7 -13.04 4.07 1.33
CA LEU A 7 -12.30 5.34 1.24
C LEU A 7 -12.28 5.98 -0.16
N LEU A 8 -12.74 5.31 -1.21
CA LEU A 8 -12.54 5.75 -2.61
C LEU A 8 -13.82 6.02 -3.42
N GLU A 9 -14.98 6.21 -2.79
CA GLU A 9 -16.22 6.43 -3.54
C GLU A 9 -16.50 7.89 -3.95
N ASN A 10 -15.67 8.90 -3.62
CA ASN A 10 -16.09 10.28 -3.95
C ASN A 10 -15.04 11.34 -4.35
N THR A 11 -13.84 10.99 -4.80
CA THR A 11 -12.95 11.96 -5.47
C THR A 11 -12.83 11.67 -6.96
N ARG A 12 -13.90 11.97 -7.71
CA ARG A 12 -13.81 12.16 -9.16
C ARG A 12 -12.93 13.40 -9.44
N LYS A 13 -11.60 13.23 -9.51
CA LYS A 13 -10.63 14.06 -10.27
C LYS A 13 -9.13 13.78 -10.03
N LEU A 14 -8.74 12.71 -9.35
CA LEU A 14 -7.42 12.11 -9.57
C LEU A 14 -7.62 10.86 -10.43
N ILE A 15 -6.98 10.81 -11.58
CA ILE A 15 -7.07 9.68 -12.51
C ILE A 15 -6.36 8.48 -11.85
N PHE A 16 -7.09 7.74 -11.03
CA PHE A 16 -6.75 6.39 -10.59
C PHE A 16 -7.20 5.44 -11.68
N LYS A 17 -6.28 5.03 -12.57
CA LYS A 17 -6.54 3.90 -13.47
C LYS A 17 -6.32 2.58 -12.72
N ALA A 18 -7.07 2.37 -11.65
CA ALA A 18 -7.50 1.01 -11.33
C ALA A 18 -8.78 0.82 -12.15
N ASN A 19 -8.81 -0.18 -13.04
CA ASN A 19 -10.06 -0.58 -13.69
C ASN A 19 -11.02 -1.06 -12.58
N TYR A 20 -11.88 -0.15 -12.12
CA TYR A 20 -12.88 -0.42 -11.07
C TYR A 20 -14.01 -1.34 -11.53
N GLU A 21 -13.98 -1.83 -12.77
CA GLU A 21 -15.02 -2.71 -13.33
C GLU A 21 -14.85 -4.20 -12.97
N ASN A 22 -13.80 -4.60 -12.25
CA ASN A 22 -13.57 -6.01 -11.87
C ASN A 22 -12.84 -6.20 -10.53
N ILE A 23 -13.22 -5.52 -9.45
CA ILE A 23 -12.61 -5.73 -8.12
C ILE A 23 -13.36 -6.83 -7.35
N TYR A 24 -13.26 -8.05 -7.86
CA TYR A 24 -13.50 -9.26 -7.09
C TYR A 24 -12.32 -10.23 -7.40
N HIS A 25 -11.67 -10.78 -6.37
CA HIS A 25 -10.83 -12.00 -6.43
C HIS A 25 -9.50 -12.04 -7.21
N TRP A 26 -8.82 -10.94 -7.58
CA TRP A 26 -7.63 -11.09 -8.45
C TRP A 26 -6.46 -11.88 -7.86
N ASN A 27 -6.29 -11.87 -6.54
CA ASN A 27 -5.13 -12.46 -5.87
C ASN A 27 -5.50 -13.42 -4.75
N GLN A 28 -6.73 -13.93 -4.66
CA GLN A 28 -7.07 -14.98 -3.70
C GLN A 28 -7.27 -16.28 -4.46
N TRP A 29 -6.72 -17.39 -3.95
CA TRP A 29 -6.90 -18.70 -4.58
C TRP A 29 -8.38 -19.13 -4.54
N PRO A 30 -8.83 -19.94 -5.51
CA PRO A 30 -10.19 -20.50 -5.47
C PRO A 30 -10.36 -21.37 -4.22
N GLU A 31 -11.58 -21.48 -3.71
CA GLU A 31 -11.90 -22.26 -2.50
C GLU A 31 -11.31 -23.68 -2.52
N SER A 32 -11.28 -24.33 -3.68
CA SER A 32 -10.69 -25.67 -3.86
C SER A 32 -9.19 -25.77 -3.55
N GLU A 33 -8.48 -24.65 -3.55
CA GLU A 33 -7.06 -24.54 -3.25
C GLU A 33 -6.80 -24.01 -1.83
N ILE A 34 -7.86 -23.72 -1.06
CA ILE A 34 -7.77 -23.16 0.28
C ILE A 34 -7.86 -24.30 1.30
N GLU A 35 -6.84 -24.40 2.15
CA GLU A 35 -6.83 -25.38 3.22
C GLU A 35 -7.96 -25.10 4.23
N THR A 36 -8.57 -26.17 4.73
CA THR A 36 -9.53 -26.12 5.84
C THR A 36 -8.86 -26.64 7.10
N ASP A 37 -8.94 -25.90 8.19
CA ASP A 37 -8.33 -26.33 9.45
C ASP A 37 -9.11 -27.48 10.13
N LYS A 38 -8.55 -27.97 11.25
CA LYS A 38 -9.17 -29.02 12.08
C LYS A 38 -10.57 -28.67 12.63
N ASN A 39 -10.95 -27.39 12.64
CA ASN A 39 -12.24 -26.91 13.12
C ASN A 39 -13.23 -26.68 11.97
N GLY A 40 -12.83 -26.92 10.71
CA GLY A 40 -13.67 -26.70 9.53
C GLY A 40 -13.61 -25.26 8.98
N PHE A 41 -12.61 -24.46 9.36
CA PHE A 41 -12.46 -23.08 8.87
C PHE A 41 -11.49 -23.00 7.70
N LEU A 42 -11.97 -22.43 6.58
CA LEU A 42 -11.14 -22.11 5.41
C LEU A 42 -10.08 -21.06 5.77
N GLN A 43 -8.83 -21.30 5.40
CA GLN A 43 -7.70 -20.47 5.81
C GLN A 43 -7.51 -19.22 4.93
N TYR A 44 -8.54 -18.37 4.77
CA TYR A 44 -8.46 -17.21 3.85
C TYR A 44 -7.62 -16.04 4.35
N ASP A 45 -7.60 -15.78 5.67
CA ASP A 45 -6.86 -14.66 6.25
C ASP A 45 -5.34 -14.94 6.45
N VAL A 46 -4.69 -15.68 5.53
CA VAL A 46 -3.24 -16.00 5.53
C VAL A 46 -2.58 -15.62 4.19
N LEU A 47 -1.24 -15.50 4.13
CA LEU A 47 -0.53 -15.14 2.89
C LEU A 47 -0.62 -16.23 1.83
N GLU A 48 -0.66 -17.49 2.24
CA GLU A 48 -0.74 -18.68 1.40
C GLU A 48 -2.07 -18.74 0.63
N ALA A 49 -3.13 -18.11 1.16
CA ALA A 49 -4.40 -17.96 0.46
C ALA A 49 -4.34 -16.92 -0.67
N LEU A 50 -3.23 -16.19 -0.81
CA LEU A 50 -3.05 -15.13 -1.77
C LEU A 50 -2.03 -15.48 -2.86
N ASN A 51 -2.35 -15.15 -4.10
CA ASN A 51 -1.42 -15.15 -5.21
C ASN A 51 -0.56 -13.86 -5.18
N MET A 52 0.43 -13.87 -4.28
CA MET A 52 1.34 -12.73 -4.08
C MET A 52 2.27 -12.49 -5.27
N GLU A 53 2.58 -13.53 -6.05
CA GLU A 53 3.39 -13.40 -7.28
C GLU A 53 2.68 -12.58 -8.34
N LYS A 54 1.39 -12.83 -8.56
CA LYS A 54 0.55 -12.05 -9.48
C LYS A 54 0.43 -10.59 -9.03
N MET A 55 0.33 -10.34 -7.73
CA MET A 55 0.38 -8.98 -7.18
C MET A 55 1.72 -8.30 -7.48
N MET A 56 2.85 -8.99 -7.26
CA MET A 56 4.19 -8.46 -7.55
C MET A 56 4.39 -8.18 -9.05
N SER A 57 3.84 -9.04 -9.91
CA SER A 57 3.84 -8.84 -11.36
C SER A 57 3.07 -7.56 -11.73
N ALA A 58 1.87 -7.37 -11.18
CA ALA A 58 1.07 -6.16 -11.40
C ALA A 58 1.78 -4.88 -10.93
N ILE A 59 2.42 -4.90 -9.76
CA ILE A 59 3.23 -3.78 -9.25
C ILE A 59 4.40 -3.49 -10.21
N SER A 60 5.08 -4.53 -10.71
CA SER A 60 6.20 -4.38 -11.62
C SER A 60 5.77 -3.78 -12.96
N SER A 61 4.65 -4.25 -13.52
CA SER A 61 4.06 -3.67 -14.73
C SER A 61 3.66 -2.21 -14.54
N TRP A 62 3.10 -1.85 -13.38
CA TRP A 62 2.79 -0.45 -13.07
C TRP A 62 4.05 0.41 -13.03
N LYS A 63 5.13 -0.05 -12.38
CA LYS A 63 6.41 0.67 -12.31
C LYS A 63 7.01 0.93 -13.68
N GLU A 64 6.95 -0.04 -14.58
CA GLU A 64 7.46 0.12 -15.95
C GLU A 64 6.65 1.16 -16.73
N ASN A 65 5.33 1.10 -16.66
CA ASN A 65 4.45 2.07 -17.32
C ASN A 65 4.63 3.50 -16.77
N ALA A 66 4.81 3.64 -15.46
CA ALA A 66 5.05 4.94 -14.83
C ALA A 66 6.33 5.59 -15.37
N ARG A 67 7.41 4.83 -15.54
CA ARG A 67 8.67 5.32 -16.12
C ARG A 67 8.52 5.79 -17.57
N CYS A 68 7.78 5.04 -18.39
CA CYS A 68 7.55 5.41 -19.78
C CYS A 68 6.69 6.67 -19.93
N SER A 69 5.76 6.92 -19.00
CA SER A 69 4.84 8.07 -19.07
C SER A 69 5.50 9.43 -18.84
N VAL A 70 6.58 9.48 -18.03
CA VAL A 70 7.25 10.74 -17.64
C VAL A 70 8.25 11.24 -18.69
N VAL A 71 8.66 10.40 -19.65
CA VAL A 71 9.73 10.72 -20.63
C VAL A 71 9.21 11.54 -21.84
N SER A 72 7.91 11.81 -21.95
CA SER A 72 7.28 12.28 -23.21
C SER A 72 6.88 13.76 -23.28
N THR A 73 7.35 14.67 -22.42
CA THR A 73 6.98 16.10 -22.58
C THR A 73 8.08 17.07 -22.16
N ASP A 74 8.14 18.16 -22.93
CA ASP A 74 9.11 19.25 -22.97
C ASP A 74 9.86 19.63 -21.66
N TRP A 75 11.14 19.99 -21.86
CA TRP A 75 12.22 20.29 -20.90
C TRP A 75 12.00 21.37 -19.82
N GLU A 76 10.77 21.78 -19.50
CA GLU A 76 10.51 22.83 -18.49
C GLU A 76 9.36 22.53 -17.50
N SER A 77 8.74 21.35 -17.53
CA SER A 77 7.69 21.01 -16.56
C SER A 77 8.24 20.33 -15.30
N ALA A 78 7.75 20.73 -14.13
CA ALA A 78 8.15 20.17 -12.84
C ALA A 78 8.04 18.64 -12.84
N GLU A 79 9.05 17.93 -12.31
CA GLU A 79 9.03 16.46 -12.16
C GLU A 79 7.69 16.00 -11.58
N GLU A 80 6.86 15.38 -12.42
CA GLU A 80 5.58 14.83 -12.02
C GLU A 80 5.81 13.47 -11.35
N ILE A 81 5.45 13.38 -10.06
CA ILE A 81 5.64 12.16 -9.26
C ILE A 81 4.45 11.23 -9.51
N ALA A 82 4.69 10.08 -10.13
CA ALA A 82 3.70 9.02 -10.24
C ALA A 82 3.46 8.36 -8.88
N ILE A 83 2.20 8.26 -8.45
CA ILE A 83 1.81 7.68 -7.15
C ILE A 83 1.11 6.34 -7.37
N LEU A 84 1.56 5.31 -6.65
CA LEU A 84 0.89 4.02 -6.53
C LEU A 84 0.33 3.86 -5.11
N ILE A 85 -0.96 3.56 -4.99
CA ILE A 85 -1.58 3.14 -3.73
C ILE A 85 -1.81 1.63 -3.82
N ILE A 86 -1.27 0.89 -2.86
CA ILE A 86 -1.50 -0.54 -2.70
C ILE A 86 -2.31 -0.72 -1.42
N GLU A 87 -3.47 -1.36 -1.54
CA GLU A 87 -4.38 -1.60 -0.43
C GLU A 87 -4.66 -3.09 -0.24
N GLY A 88 -4.73 -3.53 1.02
CA GLY A 88 -4.86 -4.93 1.36
C GLY A 88 -4.66 -5.18 2.85
N PHE A 89 -5.11 -6.35 3.32
CA PHE A 89 -5.19 -6.65 4.75
C PHE A 89 -3.94 -7.35 5.33
N LEU A 90 -3.02 -7.85 4.48
CA LEU A 90 -1.78 -8.56 4.86
C LEU A 90 -0.50 -7.98 4.25
N LEU A 91 -0.56 -6.76 3.71
CA LEU A 91 0.55 -6.21 2.92
C LEU A 91 1.86 -6.12 3.73
N PHE A 92 1.78 -5.73 5.00
CA PHE A 92 2.96 -5.47 5.83
C PHE A 92 3.61 -6.73 6.41
N ASN A 93 2.98 -7.89 6.23
CA ASN A 93 3.52 -9.19 6.64
C ASN A 93 4.32 -9.85 5.50
N TYR A 94 4.21 -9.34 4.27
CA TYR A 94 4.86 -9.92 3.10
C TYR A 94 6.24 -9.29 2.83
N LYS A 95 7.28 -10.00 3.28
CA LYS A 95 8.68 -9.55 3.27
C LYS A 95 9.21 -8.98 1.95
N PRO A 96 8.84 -9.49 0.76
CA PRO A 96 9.28 -8.90 -0.50
C PRO A 96 8.84 -7.44 -0.72
N LEU A 97 7.86 -6.93 0.04
CA LEU A 97 7.42 -5.52 -0.04
C LEU A 97 8.10 -4.59 0.96
N ASP A 98 8.83 -5.10 1.95
CA ASP A 98 9.31 -4.33 3.13
C ASP A 98 10.05 -3.04 2.74
N THR A 99 10.80 -3.05 1.63
CA THR A 99 11.59 -1.91 1.16
C THR A 99 10.89 -1.01 0.15
N MET A 100 9.63 -1.32 -0.21
CA MET A 100 8.91 -0.58 -1.26
C MET A 100 8.06 0.57 -0.73
N TRP A 101 7.83 0.65 0.59
CA TRP A 101 6.89 1.60 1.17
C TRP A 101 7.52 2.98 1.37
N ASN A 102 7.01 3.98 0.65
CA ASN A 102 7.35 5.38 0.94
C ASN A 102 6.52 5.95 2.09
N ARG A 103 5.27 5.47 2.25
CA ARG A 103 4.38 5.79 3.36
C ARG A 103 3.43 4.63 3.60
N SER A 104 3.17 4.32 4.87
CA SER A 104 2.33 3.19 5.27
C SER A 104 1.25 3.64 6.24
N TYR A 105 0.01 3.25 5.97
CA TYR A 105 -1.14 3.49 6.84
C TYR A 105 -1.77 2.16 7.23
N PHE A 106 -2.18 2.03 8.49
CA PHE A 106 -2.84 0.82 9.00
C PHE A 106 -4.13 1.19 9.74
N LEU A 107 -5.27 0.80 9.18
CA LEU A 107 -6.57 1.00 9.83
C LEU A 107 -6.77 -0.01 10.97
N THR A 108 -7.11 0.52 12.14
CA THR A 108 -7.44 -0.29 13.33
C THR A 108 -8.90 -0.11 13.68
N VAL A 109 -9.58 -1.21 13.97
CA VAL A 109 -10.97 -1.20 14.46
C VAL A 109 -11.06 -2.15 15.65
N PRO A 110 -11.68 -1.76 16.77
CA PRO A 110 -11.90 -2.65 17.90
C PRO A 110 -12.70 -3.90 17.50
N TYR A 111 -12.47 -5.00 18.21
CA TYR A 111 -13.07 -6.31 17.95
C TYR A 111 -14.58 -6.25 17.69
N GLU A 112 -15.35 -5.63 18.60
CA GLU A 112 -16.82 -5.59 18.51
C GLU A 112 -17.31 -4.88 17.25
N GLU A 113 -16.72 -3.71 16.93
CA GLU A 113 -17.10 -2.96 15.75
C GLU A 113 -16.65 -3.67 14.46
N CYS A 114 -15.48 -4.33 14.49
CA CYS A 114 -15.01 -5.13 13.36
C CYS A 114 -15.94 -6.32 13.09
N LYS A 115 -16.35 -7.04 14.15
CA LYS A 115 -17.28 -8.17 14.08
C LYS A 115 -18.65 -7.72 13.54
N ARG A 116 -19.19 -6.62 14.08
CA ARG A 116 -20.44 -6.02 13.62
C ARG A 116 -20.37 -5.67 12.14
N ARG A 117 -19.33 -4.95 11.69
CA ARG A 117 -19.14 -4.61 10.27
C ARG A 117 -19.01 -5.86 9.38
N ARG A 118 -18.21 -6.85 9.79
CA ARG A 118 -18.03 -8.10 9.03
C ARG A 118 -19.35 -8.86 8.87
N SER A 119 -20.16 -8.96 9.92
CA SER A 119 -21.47 -9.64 9.86
C SER A 119 -22.48 -9.00 8.90
N THR A 120 -22.29 -7.73 8.53
CA THR A 120 -23.15 -7.05 7.54
C THR A 120 -22.68 -7.25 6.09
N ARG A 121 -21.51 -7.84 5.89
CA ARG A 121 -20.93 -8.10 4.57
C ARG A 121 -21.16 -9.54 4.16
N VAL A 122 -21.51 -9.73 2.90
CA VAL A 122 -21.56 -11.05 2.27
C VAL A 122 -20.23 -11.31 1.58
N TYR A 123 -19.59 -12.42 1.94
CA TYR A 123 -18.38 -12.95 1.29
C TYR A 123 -18.77 -14.12 0.37
N GLU A 124 -17.90 -14.43 -0.58
CA GLU A 124 -18.00 -15.63 -1.41
C GLU A 124 -16.70 -16.44 -1.25
N PRO A 125 -16.75 -17.63 -0.61
CA PRO A 125 -17.92 -18.21 0.06
C PRO A 125 -18.33 -17.41 1.32
N PRO A 126 -19.59 -17.51 1.77
CA PRO A 126 -20.03 -16.86 3.00
C PRO A 126 -19.26 -17.31 4.25
N ASP A 127 -19.08 -16.39 5.20
CA ASP A 127 -18.47 -16.71 6.50
C ASP A 127 -19.30 -17.82 7.20
N SER A 128 -18.64 -18.93 7.58
CA SER A 128 -19.29 -20.00 8.33
C SER A 128 -19.59 -19.59 9.79
N PRO A 129 -20.51 -20.27 10.49
CA PRO A 129 -20.79 -19.97 11.90
C PRO A 129 -19.51 -20.00 12.76
N GLY A 130 -19.24 -18.93 13.50
CA GLY A 130 -18.05 -18.81 14.34
C GLY A 130 -16.77 -18.43 13.61
N TYR A 131 -16.78 -18.26 12.28
CA TYR A 131 -15.58 -17.99 11.48
C TYR A 131 -14.83 -16.72 11.92
N PHE A 132 -15.54 -15.66 12.31
CA PHE A 132 -14.90 -14.43 12.78
C PHE A 132 -14.05 -14.67 14.03
N ASP A 133 -14.59 -15.40 15.01
CA ASP A 133 -13.96 -15.64 16.30
C ASP A 133 -12.91 -16.74 16.22
N GLY A 134 -13.18 -17.76 15.41
CA GLY A 134 -12.33 -18.94 15.26
C GLY A 134 -11.17 -18.77 14.29
N HIS A 135 -11.28 -17.86 13.31
CA HIS A 135 -10.26 -17.69 12.26
C HIS A 135 -9.86 -16.23 12.04
N VAL A 136 -10.80 -15.37 11.66
CA VAL A 136 -10.50 -14.00 11.18
C VAL A 136 -9.76 -13.18 12.24
N TRP A 137 -10.31 -13.11 13.45
CA TRP A 137 -9.74 -12.29 14.52
C TRP A 137 -8.43 -12.86 15.07
N PRO A 138 -8.30 -14.18 15.35
CA PRO A 138 -7.02 -14.79 15.68
C PRO A 138 -5.94 -14.51 14.63
N MET A 139 -6.27 -14.62 13.34
CA MET A 139 -5.32 -14.32 12.27
C MET A 139 -4.93 -12.85 12.25
N TYR A 140 -5.88 -11.92 12.38
CA TYR A 140 -5.57 -10.50 12.52
C TYR A 140 -4.61 -10.22 13.69
N LEU A 141 -4.82 -10.84 14.86
CA LEU A 141 -3.93 -10.68 16.02
C LEU A 141 -2.53 -11.23 15.75
N LYS A 142 -2.43 -12.40 15.11
CA LYS A 142 -1.15 -12.97 14.66
C LYS A 142 -0.41 -11.99 13.74
N HIS A 143 -1.10 -11.44 12.74
CA HIS A 143 -0.50 -10.48 11.81
C HIS A 143 -0.07 -9.19 12.49
N ARG A 144 -0.86 -8.69 13.44
CA ARG A 144 -0.51 -7.54 14.29
C ARG A 144 0.73 -7.79 15.15
N GLN A 145 0.92 -9.01 15.62
CA GLN A 145 2.10 -9.40 16.36
C GLN A 145 3.33 -9.45 15.46
N GLU A 146 3.23 -10.06 14.29
CA GLU A 146 4.31 -10.09 13.29
C GLU A 146 4.72 -8.69 12.80
N MET A 147 3.77 -7.75 12.76
CA MET A 147 4.04 -6.34 12.45
C MET A 147 4.87 -5.60 13.51
N GLN A 148 5.05 -6.15 14.71
CA GLN A 148 5.88 -5.50 15.75
C GLN A 148 7.36 -5.46 15.37
N ASP A 149 7.80 -6.37 14.50
CA ASP A 149 9.18 -6.47 14.04
C ASP A 149 9.45 -5.67 12.74
N ILE A 150 8.51 -4.81 12.34
CA ILE A 150 8.65 -3.97 11.14
C ILE A 150 9.68 -2.86 11.39
N THR A 151 10.52 -2.62 10.38
CA THR A 151 11.64 -1.66 10.43
C THR A 151 11.32 -0.31 9.82
N TRP A 152 10.12 -0.12 9.25
CA TRP A 152 9.67 1.15 8.66
C TRP A 152 8.49 1.75 9.45
N GLU A 153 8.24 3.05 9.24
CA GLU A 153 7.18 3.77 9.95
C GLU A 153 5.79 3.40 9.41
N VAL A 154 4.87 3.06 10.31
CA VAL A 154 3.46 2.81 10.01
C VAL A 154 2.59 3.78 10.80
N VAL A 155 1.74 4.53 10.11
CA VAL A 155 0.75 5.42 10.73
C VAL A 155 -0.52 4.62 11.03
N TYR A 156 -0.83 4.45 12.32
CA TYR A 156 -2.06 3.78 12.74
C TYR A 156 -3.24 4.76 12.71
N LEU A 157 -4.29 4.35 12.02
CA LEU A 157 -5.52 5.13 11.84
C LEU A 157 -6.66 4.49 12.64
N ASP A 158 -7.51 5.33 13.20
CA ASP A 158 -8.75 4.90 13.84
C ASP A 158 -9.83 4.69 12.77
N GLY A 159 -10.08 3.43 12.43
CA GLY A 159 -11.08 3.04 11.44
C GLY A 159 -12.53 3.20 11.92
N THR A 160 -12.77 3.69 13.13
CA THR A 160 -14.12 4.04 13.62
C THR A 160 -14.57 5.44 13.18
N LYS A 161 -13.63 6.29 12.73
CA LYS A 161 -13.91 7.61 12.17
C LYS A 161 -14.73 7.57 10.88
N SER A 162 -15.27 8.73 10.49
CA SER A 162 -15.95 8.90 9.21
C SER A 162 -14.97 8.75 8.03
N LYS A 163 -15.51 8.50 6.84
CA LYS A 163 -14.70 8.40 5.61
C LYS A 163 -13.98 9.72 5.33
N GLU A 164 -14.69 10.83 5.51
CA GLU A 164 -14.20 12.18 5.28
C GLU A 164 -13.06 12.52 6.24
N ASP A 165 -13.19 12.19 7.53
CA ASP A 165 -12.12 12.43 8.51
C ASP A 165 -10.86 11.61 8.19
N LEU A 166 -11.03 10.33 7.83
CA LEU A 166 -9.92 9.46 7.43
C LEU A 166 -9.24 9.96 6.15
N PHE A 167 -10.04 10.38 5.16
CA PHE A 167 -9.53 10.94 3.92
C PHE A 167 -8.70 12.20 4.19
N LEU A 168 -9.24 13.17 4.95
CA LEU A 168 -8.53 14.40 5.27
C LEU A 168 -7.24 14.11 6.04
N GLN A 169 -7.30 13.24 7.05
CA GLN A 169 -6.13 12.86 7.85
C GLN A 169 -5.02 12.24 6.98
N VAL A 170 -5.36 11.32 6.08
CA VAL A 170 -4.40 10.66 5.17
C VAL A 170 -3.88 11.64 4.12
N TYR A 171 -4.77 12.46 3.56
CA TYR A 171 -4.43 13.43 2.53
C TYR A 171 -3.44 14.48 3.06
N GLU A 172 -3.71 15.06 4.23
CA GLU A 172 -2.86 16.06 4.88
C GLU A 172 -1.46 15.54 5.20
N ASP A 173 -1.36 14.29 5.68
CA ASP A 173 -0.05 13.66 5.88
C ASP A 173 0.65 13.42 4.54
N LEU A 174 -0.04 12.84 3.55
CA LEU A 174 0.54 12.50 2.27
C LEU A 174 1.11 13.72 1.53
N ILE A 175 0.41 14.86 1.50
CA ILE A 175 0.91 16.09 0.87
C ILE A 175 2.18 16.60 1.55
N GLN A 176 2.28 16.47 2.88
CA GLN A 176 3.48 16.85 3.63
C GLN A 176 4.65 15.91 3.33
N GLN A 177 4.40 14.60 3.22
CA GLN A 177 5.44 13.64 2.86
C GLN A 177 5.95 13.86 1.43
N LEU A 178 5.04 14.13 0.48
CA LEU A 178 5.40 14.45 -0.90
C LEU A 178 6.23 15.74 -1.00
N ALA A 179 5.90 16.76 -0.20
CA ALA A 179 6.68 17.99 -0.14
C ALA A 179 8.11 17.76 0.39
N LYS A 180 8.28 16.90 1.41
CA LYS A 180 9.61 16.53 1.93
C LYS A 180 10.46 15.81 0.88
N GLN A 181 9.85 14.92 0.08
CA GLN A 181 10.58 14.20 -0.97
C GLN A 181 11.15 15.14 -2.03
N LYS A 182 10.38 16.15 -2.45
CA LYS A 182 10.84 17.19 -3.40
C LYS A 182 12.01 18.04 -2.89
N TRP A 183 12.21 18.12 -1.57
CA TRP A 183 13.23 18.97 -0.94
C TRP A 183 14.52 18.22 -0.54
N SER A 184 14.64 16.93 -0.82
CA SER A 184 15.89 16.19 -0.54
C SER A 184 17.03 16.77 -1.38
N PRO A 185 18.04 17.48 -0.81
CA PRO A 185 19.09 18.07 -1.61
C PRO A 185 19.89 16.93 -2.24
N SER A 186 19.91 16.86 -3.56
CA SER A 186 20.90 16.05 -4.25
C SER A 186 22.28 16.46 -3.75
N LEU A 187 23.02 15.52 -3.16
CA LEU A 187 24.46 15.64 -2.92
C LEU A 187 25.17 15.72 -4.28
N SER A 188 25.08 16.87 -4.94
CA SER A 188 25.76 17.19 -6.19
C SER A 188 26.27 18.64 -6.12
N GLY A 189 27.19 18.85 -5.18
CA GLY A 189 27.73 20.18 -4.92
C GLY A 189 29.11 20.19 -4.29
N GLN A 190 30.10 19.52 -4.87
CA GLN A 190 31.50 19.86 -4.58
C GLN A 190 32.39 19.87 -5.82
N GLN A 191 32.44 21.08 -6.40
CA GLN A 191 33.57 21.79 -7.03
C GLN A 191 34.38 21.09 -8.14
N ARG A 192 34.09 21.51 -9.39
CA ARG A 192 35.08 21.52 -10.49
C ARG A 192 36.25 22.45 -10.11
N GLY A 193 37.42 21.87 -9.88
CA GLY A 193 38.68 22.61 -9.78
C GLY A 193 38.98 23.38 -11.06
N ARG A 194 39.15 24.69 -10.94
CA ARG A 194 39.58 25.61 -12.00
C ARG A 194 41.02 25.26 -12.43
N PRO A 195 41.34 25.08 -13.73
CA PRO A 195 42.73 24.96 -14.14
C PRO A 195 43.43 26.32 -14.00
N LYS A 196 44.52 26.36 -13.23
CA LYS A 196 45.40 27.54 -13.16
C LYS A 196 46.13 27.67 -14.51
N GLY A 197 45.76 28.69 -15.27
CA GLY A 197 46.54 29.15 -16.42
C GLY A 197 47.88 29.71 -15.95
N GLY A 198 48.98 29.02 -16.28
CA GLY A 198 50.33 29.56 -16.18
C GLY A 198 50.67 30.34 -17.45
N ARG A 199 50.83 31.66 -17.34
CA ARG A 199 51.39 32.51 -18.39
C ARG A 199 52.84 32.83 -18.04
N LYS A 200 53.69 32.56 -19.03
CA LYS A 200 55.13 32.82 -19.22
C LYS A 200 55.74 33.97 -18.40
N THR A 201 56.98 33.76 -17.97
CA THR A 201 58.02 34.80 -17.88
C THR A 201 59.25 34.33 -18.62
N ALA A 202 59.73 35.17 -19.54
CA ALA A 202 61.02 35.10 -20.19
C ALA A 202 62.09 35.71 -19.28
N VAL A 203 63.27 35.09 -19.22
CA VAL A 203 64.61 35.69 -19.35
C VAL A 203 65.51 34.61 -19.93
#